data_AF-A0A3E1P389-F1
#
_entry.id   AF-A0A3E1P389-F1
#
_cell.length_a   1.000
_cell.length_b   1.000
_cell.length_c   1.000
_cell.angle_alpha   90.00
_cell.angle_beta   90.00
_cell.angle_gamma   90.00
#
_symmetry.space_group_name_H-M   'P 1'
#
loop_
_entity.id
_entity.type
_entity.pdbx_description
1 polymer ?
#
loop_
_entity_poly.entity_id
_entity_poly.type
_entity_poly.pdbx_seq_one_letter_code
_entity_poly.pdbx_strand_id
1 'polypeptide(L)'
;MEQNTIFDKAFEEEISIRRRDLMSIWLKIYVWGGMIIGAAMVITLIATICYLWSTEGTNGTWITYLSYVFFLVVILSFFLKHYLMWMEAKQAIVWNIIIGILWFVIVQFILWMNFMSLLVLLEVLIPIPYWIMLFRIKYKWEHVAVAGRKK
;
A
#
# COMPACT_ATOMS: atom_id res chain seq x y z
N MET A 1 42.91 -21.09 26.46
CA MET A 1 42.28 -21.87 25.38
C MET A 1 40.82 -21.51 25.38
N GLU A 2 40.39 -20.66 24.46
CA GLU A 2 38.99 -20.22 24.34
C GLU A 2 38.19 -21.34 23.67
N GLN A 3 37.30 -21.95 24.46
CA GLN A 3 36.37 -22.97 24.01
C GLN A 3 35.26 -22.27 23.21
N ASN A 4 35.45 -22.14 21.89
CA ASN A 4 34.41 -21.71 20.97
C ASN A 4 33.26 -22.74 21.00
N THR A 5 32.22 -22.47 21.77
CA THR A 5 31.08 -23.40 21.84
C THR A 5 30.23 -23.25 20.58
N ILE A 6 29.93 -24.38 19.93
CA ILE A 6 29.06 -24.48 18.75
C ILE A 6 27.65 -23.93 19.06
N PHE A 7 27.31 -23.84 20.35
CA PHE A 7 26.07 -23.26 20.87
C PHE A 7 26.02 -21.73 20.75
N ASP A 8 27.13 -21.00 20.87
CA ASP A 8 27.12 -19.54 20.72
C ASP A 8 26.74 -19.12 19.29
N LYS A 9 27.24 -19.85 18.27
CA LYS A 9 26.85 -19.62 16.86
C LYS A 9 25.42 -20.06 16.55
N ALA A 10 24.89 -21.06 17.24
CA ALA A 10 23.53 -21.54 17.05
C ALA A 10 22.47 -20.68 17.78
N PHE A 11 22.87 -19.95 18.84
CA PHE A 11 22.02 -18.96 19.51
C PHE A 11 22.04 -17.60 18.82
N GLU A 12 23.13 -17.23 18.14
CA GLU A 12 23.19 -16.02 17.28
C GLU A 12 22.42 -16.18 15.95
N GLU A 13 22.10 -17.41 15.53
CA GLU A 13 20.96 -17.68 14.64
C GLU A 13 19.64 -17.51 15.42
N GLU A 14 19.48 -16.36 16.08
CA GLU A 14 18.23 -15.90 16.61
C GLU A 14 17.24 -15.92 15.44
N ILE A 15 16.32 -16.89 15.47
CA ILE A 15 15.44 -17.31 14.37
C ILE A 15 14.85 -16.06 13.73
N SER A 16 15.50 -15.60 12.65
CA SER A 16 15.20 -14.29 12.11
C SER A 16 13.89 -14.42 11.34
N ILE A 17 12.78 -14.12 12.00
CA ILE A 17 11.44 -14.33 11.43
C ILE A 17 11.33 -13.40 10.23
N ARG A 18 11.11 -13.97 9.05
CA ARG A 18 10.90 -13.19 7.83
C ARG A 18 9.61 -12.40 7.98
N ARG A 19 9.67 -11.11 7.64
CA ARG A 19 8.51 -10.19 7.63
C ARG A 19 7.28 -10.77 6.94
N ARG A 20 7.44 -11.41 5.78
CA ARG A 20 6.34 -12.03 5.02
C ARG A 20 5.67 -13.21 5.72
N ASP A 21 6.34 -13.85 6.68
CA ASP A 21 5.78 -14.96 7.45
C ASP A 21 4.90 -14.46 8.60
N LEU A 22 5.08 -13.20 9.03
CA LEU A 22 4.14 -12.53 9.93
C LEU A 22 2.80 -12.21 9.25
N MET A 23 2.76 -12.14 7.92
CA MET A 23 1.53 -11.83 7.20
C MET A 23 0.64 -13.06 7.11
N SER A 24 -0.60 -12.94 7.60
CA SER A 24 -1.63 -13.97 7.39
C SER A 24 -1.93 -14.13 5.90
N ILE A 25 -2.49 -15.29 5.52
CA ILE A 25 -2.90 -15.56 4.13
C ILE A 25 -3.86 -14.47 3.62
N TRP A 26 -4.79 -14.03 4.47
CA TRP A 26 -5.72 -12.94 4.17
C TRP A 26 -5.01 -11.62 3.86
N LEU A 27 -3.97 -11.27 4.63
CA LEU A 27 -3.21 -10.05 4.40
C LEU A 27 -2.42 -10.12 3.08
N LYS A 28 -1.89 -11.31 2.74
CA LYS A 28 -1.20 -11.55 1.46
C LYS A 28 -2.15 -11.39 0.28
N ILE A 29 -3.35 -11.96 0.37
CA ILE A 29 -4.40 -11.82 -0.65
C ILE A 29 -4.78 -10.35 -0.82
N TYR A 30 -4.99 -9.63 0.29
CA TYR A 30 -5.35 -8.21 0.25
C TYR A 30 -4.25 -7.37 -0.41
N VAL A 31 -2.97 -7.62 -0.06
CA VAL A 31 -1.83 -6.92 -0.67
C VAL A 31 -1.75 -7.19 -2.17
N TRP A 32 -1.94 -8.44 -2.59
CA TRP A 32 -1.96 -8.79 -4.01
C TRP A 32 -3.14 -8.16 -4.77
N GLY A 33 -4.35 -8.25 -4.21
CA GLY A 33 -5.54 -7.62 -4.77
C GLY A 33 -5.37 -6.11 -4.91
N GLY A 34 -4.83 -5.45 -3.88
CA GLY A 34 -4.52 -4.02 -3.92
C GLY A 34 -3.50 -3.65 -4.99
N MET A 35 -2.47 -4.48 -5.22
CA MET A 35 -1.53 -4.27 -6.34
C MET A 35 -2.21 -4.43 -7.70
N ILE A 36 -3.05 -5.46 -7.90
CA ILE A 36 -3.78 -5.68 -9.16
C ILE A 36 -4.73 -4.51 -9.45
N ILE A 37 -5.53 -4.10 -8.46
CA ILE A 37 -6.45 -2.98 -8.58
C ILE A 37 -5.68 -1.69 -8.87
N GLY A 38 -4.59 -1.43 -8.14
CA GLY A 38 -3.75 -0.26 -8.38
C GLY A 38 -3.17 -0.22 -9.79
N ALA A 39 -2.68 -1.36 -10.29
CA ALA A 39 -2.18 -1.46 -11.66
C ALA A 39 -3.29 -1.23 -12.70
N ALA A 40 -4.48 -1.80 -12.49
CA ALA A 40 -5.63 -1.58 -13.35
C ALA A 40 -6.03 -0.09 -13.38
N MET A 41 -6.09 0.57 -12.22
CA MET A 41 -6.39 2.01 -12.13
C MET A 41 -5.38 2.87 -12.88
N VAL A 42 -4.07 2.55 -12.82
CA VAL A 42 -3.04 3.25 -13.61
C VAL A 42 -3.31 3.09 -15.10
N ILE A 43 -3.56 1.86 -15.57
CA ILE A 43 -3.84 1.58 -16.98
C ILE A 43 -5.09 2.34 -17.44
N THR A 44 -6.17 2.29 -16.66
CA THR A 44 -7.42 3.01 -16.98
C THR A 44 -7.19 4.51 -17.02
N LEU A 45 -6.45 5.09 -16.06
CA LEU A 45 -6.14 6.52 -16.07
C LEU A 45 -5.37 6.93 -17.32
N ILE A 46 -4.33 6.16 -17.69
CA ILE A 46 -3.54 6.43 -18.90
C ILE A 46 -4.42 6.32 -20.14
N ALA A 47 -5.25 5.28 -20.24
CA ALA A 47 -6.17 5.11 -21.36
C ALA A 47 -7.16 6.27 -21.47
N THR A 48 -7.72 6.73 -20.34
CA THR A 48 -8.60 7.89 -20.29
C THR A 48 -7.90 9.18 -20.74
N ILE A 49 -6.67 9.42 -20.27
CA ILE A 49 -5.87 10.58 -20.69
C ILE A 49 -5.61 10.53 -22.20
N CYS A 50 -5.17 9.39 -22.74
CA CYS A 50 -4.93 9.21 -24.17
C CYS A 50 -6.21 9.40 -25.00
N TYR A 51 -7.34 8.87 -24.52
CA TYR A 51 -8.64 9.04 -25.17
C TYR A 51 -9.04 10.50 -25.24
N LEU A 52 -9.05 11.20 -24.09
CA LEU A 52 -9.40 12.62 -24.02
C LEU A 52 -8.49 13.49 -24.88
N TRP A 53 -7.18 13.17 -24.91
CA TRP A 53 -6.23 13.89 -25.75
C TRP A 53 -6.52 13.69 -27.25
N SER A 54 -6.94 12.48 -27.64
CA SER A 54 -7.30 12.16 -29.03
C SER A 54 -8.62 12.82 -29.46
N THR A 55 -9.61 12.90 -28.56
CA THR A 55 -10.96 13.41 -28.89
C THR A 55 -11.12 14.92 -28.72
N GLU A 56 -10.50 15.50 -27.70
CA GLU A 56 -10.70 16.92 -27.32
C GLU A 56 -9.48 17.80 -27.62
N GLY A 57 -8.34 17.20 -27.99
CA GLY A 57 -7.07 17.90 -28.20
C GLY A 57 -6.47 18.44 -26.88
N THR A 58 -5.47 19.31 -26.98
CA THR A 58 -4.81 19.96 -25.82
C THR A 58 -5.52 21.23 -25.34
N ASN A 59 -6.84 21.31 -25.45
CA ASN A 59 -7.59 22.51 -25.07
C ASN A 59 -7.96 22.55 -23.57
N GLY A 60 -7.30 21.72 -22.76
CA GLY A 60 -7.51 21.68 -21.32
C GLY A 60 -7.00 22.95 -20.64
N THR A 61 -7.68 23.37 -19.58
CA THR A 61 -7.15 24.42 -18.70
C THR A 61 -5.98 23.87 -17.88
N TRP A 62 -5.12 24.75 -17.33
CA TRP A 62 -4.05 24.32 -16.41
C TRP A 62 -4.59 23.54 -15.21
N ILE A 63 -5.81 23.85 -14.76
CA ILE A 63 -6.52 23.15 -13.67
C ILE A 63 -6.82 21.70 -14.07
N THR A 64 -7.24 21.48 -15.32
CA THR A 64 -7.49 20.14 -15.86
C THR A 64 -6.23 19.29 -15.82
N TYR A 65 -5.10 19.81 -16.30
CA TYR A 65 -3.82 19.08 -16.26
C TYR A 65 -3.34 18.81 -14.83
N LEU A 66 -3.47 19.80 -13.94
CA LEU A 66 -3.14 19.62 -12.53
C LEU A 66 -3.99 18.51 -11.89
N SER A 67 -5.27 18.41 -12.24
CA SER A 67 -6.14 17.36 -11.74
C SER A 67 -5.67 15.96 -12.16
N TYR A 68 -5.24 15.77 -13.42
CA TYR A 68 -4.70 14.49 -13.89
C TYR A 68 -3.41 14.10 -13.17
N VAL A 69 -2.50 15.05 -12.96
CA VAL A 69 -1.27 14.82 -12.19
C VAL A 69 -1.61 14.42 -10.75
N PHE A 70 -2.57 15.10 -10.13
CA PHE A 70 -3.00 14.78 -8.78
C PHE A 70 -3.60 13.36 -8.69
N PHE A 71 -4.50 13.00 -9.61
CA PHE A 71 -5.05 11.64 -9.69
C PHE A 71 -3.98 10.58 -9.91
N LEU A 72 -2.98 10.86 -10.76
CA LEU A 72 -1.87 9.95 -11.02
C LEU A 72 -1.03 9.74 -9.75
N VAL A 73 -0.69 10.81 -9.02
CA VAL A 73 0.04 10.72 -7.75
C VAL A 73 -0.73 9.90 -6.72
N VAL A 74 -2.04 10.12 -6.62
CA VAL A 74 -2.93 9.39 -5.72
C VAL A 74 -2.96 7.89 -6.05
N ILE A 75 -3.18 7.53 -7.31
CA ILE A 75 -3.27 6.13 -7.76
C ILE A 75 -1.91 5.43 -7.59
N LEU A 76 -0.81 6.11 -7.94
CA LEU A 76 0.54 5.58 -7.73
C LEU A 76 0.83 5.36 -6.24
N SER A 77 0.40 6.28 -5.37
CA SER A 77 0.54 6.12 -3.92
C SER A 77 -0.25 4.92 -3.39
N PHE A 78 -1.44 4.68 -3.95
CA PHE A 78 -2.25 3.49 -3.64
C PHE A 78 -1.58 2.18 -4.08
N PHE A 79 -0.96 2.14 -5.26
CA PHE A 79 -0.20 0.97 -5.69
C PHE A 79 1.05 0.79 -4.79
N LEU A 80 1.78 1.86 -4.56
CA LEU A 80 3.06 1.86 -3.86
C LEU A 80 2.93 1.35 -2.42
N LYS A 81 1.87 1.70 -1.69
CA LYS A 81 1.69 1.20 -0.31
C LYS A 81 1.56 -0.33 -0.23
N HIS A 82 0.95 -0.97 -1.24
CA HIS A 82 0.83 -2.42 -1.31
C HIS A 82 2.13 -3.05 -1.81
N TYR A 83 2.78 -2.42 -2.80
CA TYR A 83 4.08 -2.87 -3.30
C TYR A 83 5.17 -2.84 -2.21
N LEU A 84 5.27 -1.76 -1.44
CA LEU A 84 6.22 -1.65 -0.32
C LEU A 84 5.97 -2.72 0.75
N MET A 85 4.69 -3.05 0.99
CA MET A 85 4.29 -4.11 1.89
C MET A 85 4.75 -5.49 1.38
N TRP A 86 4.60 -5.73 0.08
CA TRP A 86 5.10 -6.95 -0.56
C TRP A 86 6.62 -7.05 -0.54
N MET A 87 7.32 -5.94 -0.74
CA MET A 87 8.80 -5.85 -0.73
C MET A 87 9.41 -5.90 0.67
N GLU A 88 8.60 -6.13 1.70
CA GLU A 88 9.03 -6.28 3.10
C GLU A 88 9.76 -5.03 3.64
N ALA A 89 9.43 -3.83 3.14
CA ALA A 89 10.07 -2.60 3.56
C ALA A 89 9.84 -2.32 5.06
N LYS A 90 10.87 -1.82 5.76
CA LYS A 90 10.82 -1.61 7.22
C LYS A 90 9.65 -0.71 7.63
N GLN A 91 9.43 0.36 6.89
CA GLN A 91 8.39 1.36 7.14
C GLN A 91 7.12 1.12 6.30
N ALA A 92 6.93 -0.06 5.70
CA ALA A 92 5.79 -0.33 4.83
C ALA A 92 4.45 -0.11 5.54
N ILE A 93 4.34 -0.54 6.80
CA ILE A 93 3.12 -0.41 7.59
C ILE A 93 2.80 1.06 7.89
N VAL A 94 3.82 1.85 8.27
CA VAL A 94 3.68 3.30 8.52
C VAL A 94 3.24 4.02 7.25
N TRP A 95 3.89 3.72 6.12
CA TRP A 95 3.49 4.26 4.81
C TRP A 95 2.04 3.91 4.46
N ASN A 96 1.62 2.68 4.74
CA ASN A 96 0.25 2.24 4.47
C ASN A 96 -0.78 3.02 5.31
N ILE A 97 -0.46 3.28 6.58
CA ILE A 97 -1.30 4.09 7.47
C ILE A 97 -1.38 5.54 6.98
N ILE A 98 -0.25 6.17 6.62
CA ILE A 98 -0.23 7.57 6.15
C ILE A 98 -1.07 7.73 4.88
N ILE A 99 -0.81 6.89 3.86
CA ILE A 99 -1.59 6.92 2.62
C ILE A 99 -3.06 6.57 2.91
N GLY A 100 -3.30 5.66 3.85
CA GLY A 100 -4.62 5.30 4.31
C GLY A 100 -5.42 6.46 4.87
N ILE A 101 -4.83 7.24 5.79
CA ILE A 101 -5.45 8.44 6.38
C ILE A 101 -5.71 9.48 5.31
N LEU A 102 -4.73 9.74 4.43
CA LEU A 102 -4.90 10.66 3.30
C LEU A 102 -6.09 10.25 2.44
N TRP A 103 -6.22 8.95 2.18
CA TRP A 103 -7.31 8.39 1.37
C TRP A 103 -8.66 8.52 2.04
N PHE A 104 -8.72 8.27 3.35
CA PHE A 104 -9.92 8.51 4.14
C PHE A 104 -10.38 9.98 4.07
N VAL A 105 -9.47 10.94 4.21
CA VAL A 105 -9.79 12.38 4.13
C VAL A 105 -10.36 12.74 2.75
N ILE A 106 -9.75 12.25 1.68
CA ILE A 106 -10.22 12.49 0.31
C ILE A 106 -11.62 11.91 0.10
N VAL A 107 -11.86 10.68 0.56
CA VAL A 107 -13.17 10.03 0.49
C VAL A 107 -14.23 10.81 1.29
N GLN A 108 -13.92 11.27 2.50
CA GLN A 108 -14.85 12.09 3.29
C GLN A 108 -15.17 13.42 2.61
N PHE A 109 -14.19 14.05 1.96
CA PHE A 109 -14.42 15.27 1.19
C PHE A 109 -15.38 15.02 0.02
N ILE A 110 -15.21 13.90 -0.71
CA ILE A 110 -16.11 13.50 -1.80
C ILE A 110 -17.53 13.22 -1.27
N LEU A 111 -17.65 12.53 -0.14
CA LEU A 111 -18.94 12.28 0.52
C LEU A 111 -19.66 13.56 0.92
N TRP A 112 -18.92 14.53 1.48
CA TRP A 112 -19.45 15.83 1.88
C TRP A 112 -19.98 16.63 0.68
N MET A 113 -19.41 16.43 -0.51
CA MET A 113 -19.90 17.01 -1.77
C MET A 113 -21.16 16.32 -2.32
N ASN A 114 -21.90 15.56 -1.49
CA ASN A 114 -23.16 14.87 -1.81
C ASN A 114 -23.07 13.73 -2.84
N PHE A 115 -21.89 13.14 -3.04
CA PHE A 115 -21.74 11.89 -3.81
C PHE A 115 -21.89 10.65 -2.91
N MET A 116 -22.93 10.62 -2.08
CA MET A 116 -23.27 9.45 -1.25
C MET A 116 -23.76 8.31 -2.14
N SER A 117 -22.82 7.48 -2.58
CA SER A 117 -23.09 6.21 -3.23
C SER A 117 -22.66 5.05 -2.33
N LEU A 118 -23.37 3.93 -2.45
CA LEU A 118 -23.04 2.69 -1.75
C LEU A 118 -21.58 2.26 -2.00
N LEU A 119 -21.04 2.60 -3.17
CA LEU A 119 -19.64 2.36 -3.52
C LEU A 119 -18.66 3.08 -2.58
N VAL A 120 -18.92 4.36 -2.28
CA VAL A 120 -18.04 5.15 -1.40
C VAL A 120 -18.08 4.64 0.04
N LEU A 121 -19.22 4.13 0.50
CA LEU A 121 -19.34 3.51 1.82
C LEU A 121 -18.56 2.18 1.89
N LEU A 122 -18.62 1.36 0.84
CA LEU A 122 -17.82 0.13 0.74
C LEU A 122 -16.31 0.43 0.72
N GLU A 123 -15.88 1.51 0.07
CA GLU A 123 -14.47 1.91 0.04
C GLU A 123 -13.90 2.25 1.43
N VAL A 124 -14.74 2.70 2.37
CA VAL A 124 -14.33 2.97 3.76
C VAL A 124 -14.37 1.71 4.61
N LEU A 125 -15.34 0.83 4.43
CA LEU A 125 -15.51 -0.35 5.29
C LEU A 125 -14.53 -1.49 4.96
N ILE A 126 -14.27 -1.74 3.68
CA ILE A 126 -13.41 -2.85 3.23
C ILE A 126 -11.97 -2.77 3.79
N PRO A 127 -11.33 -1.58 3.90
CA PRO A 127 -9.98 -1.46 4.45
C PRO A 127 -9.88 -1.63 5.97
N ILE A 128 -10.98 -1.54 6.73
CA ILE A 128 -10.94 -1.56 8.20
C ILE A 128 -10.35 -2.88 8.73
N PRO A 129 -10.84 -4.07 8.32
CA PRO A 129 -10.24 -5.34 8.75
C PRO A 129 -8.76 -5.45 8.38
N TYR A 130 -8.39 -4.92 7.22
CA TYR A 130 -7.01 -4.91 6.74
C TYR A 130 -6.10 -4.08 7.66
N TRP A 131 -6.51 -2.88 8.06
CA TRP A 131 -5.73 -2.06 8.99
C TRP A 131 -5.61 -2.70 10.37
N ILE A 132 -6.70 -3.30 10.88
CA ILE A 132 -6.65 -4.03 12.16
C ILE A 132 -5.58 -5.14 12.11
N MET A 133 -5.50 -5.89 11.01
CA MET A 133 -4.47 -6.92 10.84
C MET A 133 -3.06 -6.32 10.75
N LEU A 134 -2.88 -5.20 10.04
CA LEU A 134 -1.59 -4.50 9.97
C LEU A 134 -1.12 -3.99 11.34
N PHE A 135 -2.01 -3.39 12.13
CA PHE A 135 -1.68 -2.88 13.46
C PHE A 135 -1.23 -4.00 14.40
N ARG A 136 -1.86 -5.18 14.32
CA ARG A 136 -1.47 -6.35 15.12
C ARG A 136 -0.05 -6.83 14.83
N ILE A 137 0.42 -6.71 13.60
CA ILE A 137 1.76 -7.17 13.20
C ILE A 137 2.82 -6.06 13.24
N LYS A 138 2.44 -4.78 13.39
CA LYS A 138 3.33 -3.62 13.30
C LYS A 138 4.58 -3.74 14.17
N TYR A 139 4.40 -4.01 15.46
CA TYR A 139 5.51 -4.09 16.42
C TYR A 139 6.51 -5.18 16.00
N LYS A 140 6.00 -6.40 15.75
CA LYS A 140 6.82 -7.54 15.31
C LYS A 140 7.51 -7.25 13.97
N TRP A 141 6.82 -6.59 13.04
CA TRP A 141 7.36 -6.24 11.72
C TRP A 141 8.55 -5.28 11.78
N GLU A 142 8.44 -4.25 12.62
CA GLU A 142 9.42 -3.15 12.70
C GLU A 142 10.63 -3.47 13.59
N HIS A 143 10.43 -4.28 14.64
CA HIS A 143 11.41 -4.47 15.72
C HIS A 143 11.98 -5.89 15.80
N VAL A 144 11.24 -6.90 15.33
CA VAL A 144 11.62 -8.33 15.48
C VAL A 144 11.94 -8.97 14.13
N ALA A 145 11.17 -8.64 13.09
CA ALA A 145 11.29 -9.30 11.81
C ALA A 145 12.27 -8.62 10.85
N VAL A 146 12.98 -9.45 10.10
CA VAL A 146 13.93 -9.06 9.06
C VAL A 146 13.30 -9.21 7.67
N ALA A 147 13.78 -8.40 6.73
CA ALA A 147 13.45 -8.60 5.32
C ALA A 147 14.19 -9.83 4.80
N GLY A 148 13.54 -10.65 3.97
CA GLY A 148 14.14 -11.85 3.38
C GLY A 148 15.28 -11.59 2.38
N ARG A 149 15.78 -10.35 2.26
CA ARG A 149 16.99 -10.06 1.47
C ARG A 149 18.22 -10.34 2.34
N LYS A 150 18.82 -11.51 2.15
CA LYS A 150 20.25 -11.69 2.47
C LYS A 150 21.02 -10.63 1.67
N LYS A 151 21.82 -9.81 2.36
CA LYS A 151 22.85 -8.99 1.71
C LYS A 151 23.89 -9.90 1.06
#